data_AF-A0A0C2YAJ2-F1
#
_entry.id   AF-A0A0C2YAJ2-F1
#
_cell.length_a   1.000
_cell.length_b   1.000
_cell.length_c   1.000
_cell.angle_alpha   90.00
_cell.angle_beta   90.00
_cell.angle_gamma   90.00
#
_symmetry.space_group_name_H-M   'P 1'
#
loop_
_entity.id
_entity.type
_entity.pdbx_description
1 polymer ?
#
loop_
_entity_poly.entity_id
_entity_poly.type
_entity_poly.pdbx_seq_one_letter_code
_entity_poly.pdbx_strand_id
1 'polypeptide(L)'
;MHKNDREMFRHSPELYAVWNAKPFFLDSAVKSLERQGKVYDYAFWTDAGSFRENYAFKDWPEAHRVDHLWKKGSEISETTGDELIFFPLCGLPESKMKHWKEEMGPVDNEVSEGSFFGGSPSAITWWSKTYYAYHDYYLSLGHFVGKDQTLINALFLLFPERVITIWHRDPEAPSHAGIRPFFDSGYLGACGAEWYYYQFWLSGRNVREELRDIWLNRTSWANWHWWRERQKCRLTRVLGMKELLRRRFERSWVPPHRTVLASNSLHG
;
A
#
# COMPACT_ATOMS: atom_id res chain seq x y z
N MET A 1 22.65 14.89 3.41
CA MET A 1 21.27 14.39 3.22
C MET A 1 20.47 14.37 4.52
N HIS A 2 20.92 13.68 5.58
CA HIS A 2 20.17 13.62 6.87
C HIS A 2 19.86 14.99 7.50
N LYS A 3 20.72 16.01 7.33
CA LYS A 3 20.44 17.39 7.78
C LYS A 3 19.19 18.04 7.13
N ASN A 4 18.71 17.50 6.01
CA ASN A 4 17.52 17.97 5.31
C ASN A 4 16.26 17.19 5.75
N ASP A 5 16.39 16.23 6.67
CA ASP A 5 15.29 15.44 7.20
C ASP A 5 14.53 16.22 8.29
N ARG A 6 13.22 16.36 8.12
CA ARG A 6 12.33 16.98 9.10
C ARG A 6 12.14 16.10 10.34
N GLU A 7 12.40 14.81 10.22
CA GLU A 7 12.25 13.78 11.25
C GLU A 7 13.59 13.30 11.81
N MET A 8 14.67 14.08 11.61
CA MET A 8 16.04 13.71 11.97
C MET A 8 16.25 13.38 13.46
N PHE A 9 15.31 13.82 14.32
CA PHE A 9 15.28 13.57 15.76
C PHE A 9 14.65 12.23 16.15
N ARG A 10 13.98 11.55 15.21
CA ARG A 10 13.35 10.23 15.39
C ARG A 10 13.99 9.15 14.52
N HIS A 11 14.59 9.52 13.39
CA HIS A 11 15.11 8.57 12.41
C HIS A 11 16.61 8.76 12.18
N SER A 12 17.30 7.65 11.91
CA SER A 12 18.73 7.64 11.57
C SER A 12 18.94 7.31 10.09
N PRO A 13 20.11 7.65 9.51
CA PRO A 13 20.46 7.25 8.15
C PRO A 13 20.38 5.73 7.93
N GLU A 14 20.74 4.93 8.95
CA GLU A 14 20.71 3.47 8.88
C GLU A 14 19.28 2.94 8.79
N LEU A 15 18.33 3.55 9.50
CA LEU A 15 16.91 3.21 9.38
C LEU A 15 16.39 3.49 7.96
N TYR A 16 16.74 4.64 7.40
CA TYR A 16 16.38 4.99 6.02
C TYR A 16 17.01 4.07 4.98
N ALA A 17 18.24 3.58 5.22
CA ALA A 17 18.86 2.60 4.35
C ALA A 17 18.05 1.29 4.32
N VAL A 18 17.54 0.83 5.47
CA VAL A 18 16.67 -0.36 5.53
C VAL A 18 15.35 -0.11 4.79
N TRP A 19 14.72 1.05 4.99
CA TRP A 19 13.48 1.40 4.31
C TRP A 19 13.62 1.50 2.79
N ASN A 20 14.69 2.13 2.31
CA ASN A 20 14.97 2.20 0.87
C ASN A 20 15.42 0.87 0.27
N ALA A 21 15.85 -0.11 1.07
CA ALA A 21 16.28 -1.42 0.59
C ALA A 21 15.11 -2.39 0.34
N LYS A 22 13.87 -2.07 0.76
CA LYS A 22 12.71 -2.98 0.62
C LYS A 22 12.48 -3.46 -0.82
N PRO A 23 12.47 -2.58 -1.86
CA PRO A 23 12.28 -3.03 -3.24
C PRO A 23 13.40 -3.95 -3.73
N PHE A 24 14.66 -3.64 -3.37
CA PHE A 24 15.82 -4.48 -3.69
C PHE A 24 15.72 -5.87 -3.05
N PHE A 25 15.38 -5.94 -1.75
CA PHE A 25 15.32 -7.21 -1.04
C PHE A 25 14.23 -8.11 -1.60
N LEU A 26 13.05 -7.57 -1.90
CA LEU A 26 11.96 -8.34 -2.50
C LEU A 26 12.34 -8.87 -3.88
N ASP A 27 12.85 -8.02 -4.76
CA ASP A 27 13.29 -8.39 -6.12
C ASP A 27 14.43 -9.42 -6.09
N SER A 28 15.42 -9.22 -5.22
CA SER A 28 16.55 -10.12 -5.06
C SER A 28 16.13 -11.50 -4.54
N ALA A 29 15.17 -11.55 -3.60
CA ALA A 29 14.63 -12.80 -3.07
C ALA A 29 13.90 -13.58 -4.16
N VAL A 30 13.00 -12.94 -4.90
CA VAL A 30 12.25 -13.56 -6.00
C VAL A 30 13.19 -14.14 -7.07
N LYS A 31 14.16 -13.35 -7.55
CA LYS A 31 15.15 -13.81 -8.54
C LYS A 31 16.03 -14.94 -8.03
N SER A 32 16.35 -14.94 -6.74
CA SER A 32 17.18 -16.00 -6.15
C SER A 32 16.43 -17.31 -5.99
N LEU A 33 15.12 -17.26 -5.73
CA LEU A 33 14.25 -18.43 -5.66
C LEU A 33 13.93 -18.98 -7.04
N GLU A 34 13.71 -18.12 -8.03
CA GLU A 34 13.50 -18.50 -9.42
C GLU A 34 14.70 -19.30 -9.98
N ARG A 35 15.93 -18.84 -9.70
CA ARG A 35 17.17 -19.58 -10.04
C ARG A 35 17.29 -20.95 -9.37
N GLN A 36 16.53 -21.20 -8.30
CA GLN A 36 16.43 -22.50 -7.63
C GLN A 36 15.23 -23.33 -8.13
N GLY A 37 14.56 -22.91 -9.19
CA GLY A 37 13.37 -23.57 -9.74
C GLY A 37 12.08 -23.33 -8.94
N LYS A 38 12.07 -22.34 -8.03
CA LYS A 38 10.88 -21.96 -7.25
C LYS A 38 10.27 -20.70 -7.84
N VAL A 39 9.16 -20.86 -8.54
CA VAL A 39 8.40 -19.76 -9.14
C VAL A 39 7.16 -19.49 -8.30
N TYR A 40 6.89 -18.21 -8.05
CA TYR A 40 5.73 -17.74 -7.30
C TYR A 40 4.89 -16.86 -8.22
N ASP A 41 3.56 -17.02 -8.17
CA ASP A 41 2.64 -16.14 -8.91
C ASP A 41 2.71 -14.70 -8.37
N TYR A 42 2.84 -14.57 -7.05
CA TYR A 42 2.95 -13.31 -6.34
C TYR A 42 3.95 -13.41 -5.18
N ALA A 43 4.66 -12.32 -4.93
CA ALA A 43 5.50 -12.17 -3.74
C ALA A 43 5.31 -10.79 -3.11
N PHE A 44 5.57 -10.70 -1.80
CA PHE A 44 5.27 -9.52 -1.01
C PHE A 44 6.41 -9.18 -0.05
N TRP A 45 6.65 -7.88 0.09
CA TRP A 45 7.31 -7.33 1.26
C TRP A 45 6.30 -7.18 2.39
N THR A 46 6.69 -7.49 3.62
CA THR A 46 5.92 -7.18 4.83
C THR A 46 6.86 -6.75 5.95
N ASP A 47 6.56 -5.61 6.57
CA ASP A 47 7.33 -5.16 7.74
C ASP A 47 7.07 -6.11 8.91
N ALA A 48 8.13 -6.66 9.51
CA ALA A 48 8.03 -7.53 10.69
C ALA A 48 7.31 -6.84 11.87
N GLY A 49 7.42 -5.50 11.95
CA GLY A 49 6.73 -4.69 12.95
C GLY A 49 5.20 -4.76 12.90
N SER A 50 4.63 -5.25 11.79
CA SER A 50 3.18 -5.45 11.63
C SER A 50 2.63 -6.64 12.41
N PHE A 51 3.48 -7.52 12.94
CA PHE A 51 3.09 -8.74 13.67
C PHE A 51 3.46 -8.67 15.17
N ARG A 52 3.36 -7.48 15.79
CA ARG A 52 3.74 -7.28 17.21
C ARG A 52 2.65 -7.64 18.22
N GLU A 53 1.40 -7.72 17.79
CA GLU A 53 0.26 -8.02 18.66
C GLU A 53 -0.15 -9.49 18.57
N ASN A 54 -1.04 -9.94 19.48
CA ASN A 54 -1.69 -11.24 19.33
C ASN A 54 -2.53 -11.25 18.05
N TYR A 55 -2.26 -12.21 17.17
CA TYR A 55 -2.97 -12.42 15.91
C TYR A 55 -3.33 -13.89 15.71
N ALA A 56 -4.26 -14.15 14.80
CA ALA A 56 -4.72 -15.49 14.42
C ALA A 56 -4.17 -15.96 13.05
N PHE A 57 -3.25 -15.21 12.44
CA PHE A 57 -2.66 -15.53 11.13
C PHE A 57 -1.90 -16.86 11.19
N LYS A 58 -2.34 -17.84 10.40
CA LYS A 58 -1.65 -19.13 10.18
C LYS A 58 -1.33 -19.32 8.71
N ASP A 59 -2.36 -19.23 7.87
CA ASP A 59 -2.26 -19.37 6.41
C ASP A 59 -2.48 -18.00 5.74
N TRP A 60 -1.57 -17.07 6.01
CA TRP A 60 -1.66 -15.69 5.54
C TRP A 60 -0.54 -15.37 4.52
N PRO A 61 -0.84 -14.63 3.44
CA PRO A 61 -2.18 -14.22 2.99
C PRO A 61 -3.00 -15.40 2.44
N GLU A 62 -4.33 -15.32 2.48
CA GLU A 62 -5.20 -16.34 1.88
C GLU A 62 -5.11 -16.25 0.34
N ALA A 63 -4.69 -17.33 -0.31
CA ALA A 63 -4.45 -17.37 -1.77
C ALA A 63 -5.64 -16.86 -2.60
N HIS A 64 -6.86 -17.29 -2.29
CA HIS A 64 -8.05 -16.84 -3.01
C HIS A 64 -8.30 -15.32 -2.87
N ARG A 65 -7.87 -14.67 -1.77
CA ARG A 65 -7.95 -13.21 -1.61
C ARG A 65 -6.93 -12.49 -2.46
N VAL A 66 -5.74 -13.07 -2.59
CA VAL A 66 -4.69 -12.60 -3.50
C VAL A 66 -5.21 -12.71 -4.94
N ASP A 67 -5.70 -13.87 -5.38
CA ASP A 67 -6.23 -14.04 -6.74
C ASP A 67 -7.38 -13.05 -7.05
N HIS A 68 -8.32 -12.90 -6.10
CA HIS A 68 -9.41 -11.95 -6.24
C HIS A 68 -8.91 -10.50 -6.35
N LEU A 69 -7.88 -10.13 -5.57
CA LEU A 69 -7.27 -8.80 -5.61
C LEU A 69 -6.70 -8.50 -7.00
N TRP A 70 -5.92 -9.41 -7.58
CA TRP A 70 -5.32 -9.20 -8.90
C TRP A 70 -6.31 -9.29 -10.03
N LYS A 71 -7.27 -10.22 -9.99
CA LYS A 71 -8.34 -10.31 -10.98
C LYS A 71 -9.15 -9.01 -11.01
N LYS A 72 -9.62 -8.56 -9.85
CA LYS A 72 -10.41 -7.33 -9.76
C LYS A 72 -9.58 -6.08 -10.06
N GLY A 73 -8.32 -6.08 -9.65
CA GLY A 73 -7.37 -5.03 -9.98
C GLY A 73 -7.18 -4.86 -11.48
N SER A 74 -7.00 -5.96 -12.20
CA SER A 74 -6.85 -5.97 -13.66
C SER A 74 -8.10 -5.44 -14.36
N GLU A 75 -9.29 -5.88 -13.92
CA GLU A 75 -10.56 -5.37 -14.44
C GLU A 75 -10.75 -3.86 -14.25
N ILE A 76 -10.37 -3.31 -13.09
CA ILE A 76 -10.60 -1.89 -12.75
C ILE A 76 -9.55 -0.98 -13.40
N SER A 77 -8.30 -1.44 -13.49
CA SER A 77 -7.18 -0.65 -14.01
C SER A 77 -7.03 -0.72 -15.52
N GLU A 78 -7.65 -1.73 -16.17
CA GLU A 78 -7.41 -2.08 -17.58
C GLU A 78 -5.94 -2.43 -17.86
N THR A 79 -5.22 -2.88 -16.83
CA THR A 79 -3.81 -3.30 -16.87
C THR A 79 -3.73 -4.80 -16.58
N THR A 80 -2.80 -5.52 -17.21
CA THR A 80 -2.64 -6.96 -16.96
C THR A 80 -2.09 -7.20 -15.56
N GLY A 81 -2.52 -8.30 -14.93
CA GLY A 81 -2.19 -8.58 -13.52
C GLY A 81 -0.69 -8.70 -13.24
N ASP A 82 0.10 -9.11 -14.22
CA ASP A 82 1.55 -9.20 -14.15
C ASP A 82 2.24 -7.84 -14.15
N GLU A 83 1.60 -6.78 -14.64
CA GLU A 83 2.09 -5.40 -14.60
C GLU A 83 1.64 -4.61 -13.37
N LEU A 84 0.76 -5.19 -12.55
CA LEU A 84 0.18 -4.55 -11.38
C LEU A 84 0.98 -4.81 -10.10
N ILE A 85 1.20 -3.73 -9.34
CA ILE A 85 1.69 -3.78 -7.97
C ILE A 85 0.59 -3.36 -6.99
N PHE A 86 0.53 -4.04 -5.86
CA PHE A 86 -0.40 -3.75 -4.79
C PHE A 86 0.27 -2.94 -3.67
N PHE A 87 -0.40 -1.87 -3.22
CA PHE A 87 -0.07 -1.13 -2.01
C PHE A 87 -1.34 -0.84 -1.21
N PRO A 88 -1.41 -1.09 0.10
CA PRO A 88 -2.52 -0.63 0.93
C PRO A 88 -2.40 0.86 1.24
N LEU A 89 -3.53 1.56 1.29
CA LEU A 89 -3.59 2.99 1.60
C LEU A 89 -4.17 3.28 2.99
N CYS A 90 -3.57 4.26 3.65
CA CYS A 90 -4.10 4.92 4.84
C CYS A 90 -4.71 6.31 4.53
N GLY A 91 -4.33 6.91 3.41
CA GLY A 91 -4.84 8.21 2.96
C GLY A 91 -4.76 8.40 1.46
N LEU A 92 -4.99 9.64 1.03
CA LEU A 92 -4.80 10.08 -0.35
C LEU A 92 -3.95 11.35 -0.35
N PRO A 93 -3.22 11.64 -1.43
CA PRO A 93 -2.46 12.89 -1.53
C PRO A 93 -3.34 14.13 -1.30
N GLU A 94 -2.75 15.20 -0.77
CA GLU A 94 -3.46 16.47 -0.61
C GLU A 94 -3.96 17.02 -1.95
N SER A 95 -5.13 17.68 -1.99
CA SER A 95 -5.71 18.19 -3.25
C SER A 95 -4.76 19.09 -4.06
N LYS A 96 -3.85 19.81 -3.40
CA LYS A 96 -2.83 20.66 -4.06
C LYS A 96 -1.82 19.85 -4.90
N MET A 97 -1.65 18.56 -4.62
CA MET A 97 -0.79 17.65 -5.39
C MET A 97 -1.31 17.39 -6.80
N LYS A 98 -2.53 17.83 -7.14
CA LYS A 98 -3.01 17.80 -8.54
C LYS A 98 -2.12 18.59 -9.51
N HIS A 99 -1.35 19.55 -8.98
CA HIS A 99 -0.40 20.37 -9.73
C HIS A 99 1.06 19.92 -9.55
N TRP A 100 1.30 18.82 -8.82
CA TRP A 100 2.64 18.30 -8.63
C TRP A 100 3.22 17.84 -9.98
N LYS A 101 4.52 18.06 -10.17
CA LYS A 101 5.28 17.67 -11.36
C LYS A 101 6.47 16.83 -10.94
N GLU A 102 6.98 16.04 -11.88
CA GLU A 102 8.08 15.11 -11.66
C GLU A 102 9.29 15.76 -10.95
N GLU A 103 9.70 16.95 -11.39
CA GLU A 103 10.86 17.68 -10.87
C GLU A 103 10.68 18.23 -9.43
N MET A 104 9.44 18.28 -8.94
CA MET A 104 9.15 18.77 -7.58
C MET A 104 9.62 17.81 -6.48
N GLY A 105 10.04 16.60 -6.84
CA GLY A 105 10.64 15.64 -5.92
C GLY A 105 9.62 14.83 -5.11
N PRO A 106 10.06 14.13 -4.06
CA PRO A 106 9.21 13.23 -3.28
C PRO A 106 7.96 13.91 -2.68
N VAL A 107 6.88 13.14 -2.51
CA VAL A 107 5.57 13.63 -2.04
C VAL A 107 5.38 13.31 -0.55
N ASP A 108 5.58 14.30 0.31
CA ASP A 108 5.44 14.21 1.77
C ASP A 108 3.97 14.29 2.21
N ASN A 109 3.22 13.19 1.96
CA ASN A 109 1.85 12.99 2.43
C ASN A 109 1.70 11.61 3.08
N GLU A 110 0.77 11.48 4.03
CA GLU A 110 0.40 10.18 4.60
C GLU A 110 -0.59 9.46 3.67
N VAL A 111 -0.06 8.65 2.73
CA VAL A 111 -0.85 7.95 1.70
C VAL A 111 -0.73 6.45 1.87
N SER A 112 0.49 5.92 1.85
CA SER A 112 0.82 4.54 2.21
C SER A 112 1.98 4.51 3.18
N GLU A 113 1.94 3.57 4.14
CA GLU A 113 3.04 3.37 5.07
C GLU A 113 4.26 2.69 4.43
N GLY A 114 4.11 2.11 3.22
CA GLY A 114 5.16 1.31 2.60
C GLY A 114 5.51 0.03 3.39
N SER A 115 4.64 -0.39 4.32
CA SER A 115 4.85 -1.53 5.20
C SER A 115 4.45 -2.87 4.58
N PHE A 116 3.71 -2.83 3.47
CA PHE A 116 3.33 -4.00 2.70
C PHE A 116 3.16 -3.62 1.23
N PHE A 117 3.77 -4.39 0.34
CA PHE A 117 3.56 -4.27 -1.10
C PHE A 117 3.98 -5.54 -1.81
N GLY A 118 3.46 -5.77 -3.01
CA GLY A 118 3.81 -6.96 -3.77
C GLY A 118 3.14 -7.04 -5.12
N GLY A 119 3.54 -8.03 -5.91
CA GLY A 119 3.13 -8.19 -7.29
C GLY A 119 3.64 -9.50 -7.86
N SER A 120 3.43 -9.69 -9.16
CA SER A 120 4.11 -10.73 -9.91
C SER A 120 5.63 -10.50 -9.88
N PRO A 121 6.46 -11.51 -10.14
CA PRO A 121 7.91 -11.33 -10.31
C PRO A 121 8.27 -10.17 -11.25
N SER A 122 7.57 -10.04 -12.38
CA SER A 122 7.82 -8.98 -13.36
C SER A 122 7.42 -7.59 -12.84
N ALA A 123 6.28 -7.45 -12.14
CA ALA A 123 5.87 -6.21 -11.48
C ALA A 123 6.87 -5.79 -10.38
N ILE A 124 7.38 -6.76 -9.62
CA ILE A 124 8.38 -6.51 -8.56
C ILE A 124 9.69 -6.01 -9.17
N THR A 125 10.17 -6.64 -10.25
CA THR A 125 11.37 -6.17 -10.95
C THR A 125 11.16 -4.77 -11.53
N TRP A 126 10.01 -4.51 -12.16
CA TRP A 126 9.67 -3.17 -12.65
C TRP A 126 9.67 -2.14 -11.51
N TRP A 127 9.04 -2.46 -10.38
CA TRP A 127 8.95 -1.58 -9.23
C TRP A 127 10.33 -1.26 -8.65
N SER A 128 11.17 -2.28 -8.44
CA SER A 128 12.54 -2.10 -7.93
C SER A 128 13.35 -1.17 -8.84
N LYS A 129 13.34 -1.40 -10.16
CA LYS A 129 14.04 -0.54 -11.13
C LYS A 129 13.51 0.89 -11.14
N THR A 130 12.18 1.04 -11.15
CA THR A 130 11.52 2.36 -11.19
C THR A 130 11.80 3.13 -9.90
N TYR A 131 11.72 2.47 -8.76
CA TYR A 131 12.03 3.05 -7.45
C TYR A 131 13.44 3.63 -7.42
N TYR A 132 14.45 2.85 -7.78
CA TYR A 132 15.83 3.34 -7.74
C TYR A 132 16.14 4.39 -8.82
N ALA A 133 15.50 4.32 -9.99
CA ALA A 133 15.63 5.36 -11.02
C ALA A 133 15.15 6.73 -10.50
N TYR A 134 14.01 6.77 -9.81
CA TYR A 134 13.48 8.01 -9.24
C TYR A 134 14.17 8.42 -7.94
N HIS A 135 14.61 7.46 -7.12
CA HIS A 135 15.46 7.72 -5.96
C HIS A 135 16.71 8.50 -6.39
N ASP A 136 17.45 7.99 -7.39
CA ASP A 136 18.70 8.58 -7.85
C ASP A 136 18.46 9.90 -8.59
N TYR A 137 17.37 10.00 -9.35
CA TYR A 137 16.97 11.25 -9.99
C TYR A 137 16.68 12.34 -8.96
N TYR A 138 15.84 12.08 -7.96
CA TYR A 138 15.53 13.06 -6.91
C TYR A 138 16.74 13.41 -6.06
N LEU A 139 17.60 12.43 -5.78
CA LEU A 139 18.88 12.68 -5.14
C LEU A 139 19.76 13.61 -5.97
N SER A 140 19.82 13.43 -7.30
CA SER A 140 20.60 14.29 -8.20
C SER A 140 20.11 15.74 -8.23
N LEU A 141 18.82 15.97 -7.97
CA LEU A 141 18.21 17.30 -7.83
C LEU A 141 18.40 17.92 -6.43
N GLY A 142 19.06 17.21 -5.51
CA GLY A 142 19.29 17.67 -4.14
C GLY A 142 18.11 17.46 -3.18
N HIS A 143 17.09 16.72 -3.59
CA HIS A 143 15.95 16.39 -2.73
C HIS A 143 16.34 15.37 -1.65
N PHE A 144 15.64 15.41 -0.52
CA PHE A 144 15.76 14.40 0.52
C PHE A 144 14.98 13.13 0.14
N VAL A 145 15.67 11.99 0.04
CA VAL A 145 15.10 10.69 -0.39
C VAL A 145 15.20 9.60 0.69
N GLY A 146 15.49 9.96 1.94
CA GLY A 146 15.65 8.98 3.02
C GLY A 146 14.35 8.26 3.39
N LYS A 147 13.21 8.95 3.35
CA LYS A 147 11.89 8.39 3.69
C LYS A 147 11.29 7.70 2.45
N ASP A 148 11.22 6.38 2.45
CA ASP A 148 10.68 5.57 1.34
C ASP A 148 9.25 5.99 0.97
N GLN A 149 8.40 6.25 1.96
CA GLN A 149 7.00 6.66 1.77
C GLN A 149 6.84 7.84 0.80
N THR A 150 7.72 8.85 0.88
CA THR A 150 7.57 10.04 0.04
C THR A 150 7.90 9.77 -1.42
N LEU A 151 8.85 8.86 -1.68
CA LEU A 151 9.17 8.38 -3.01
C LEU A 151 8.06 7.46 -3.55
N ILE A 152 7.56 6.53 -2.73
CA ILE A 152 6.41 5.67 -3.08
C ILE A 152 5.21 6.52 -3.54
N ASN A 153 4.90 7.60 -2.79
CA ASN A 153 3.81 8.49 -3.12
C ASN A 153 4.00 9.23 -4.45
N ALA A 154 5.23 9.67 -4.76
CA ALA A 154 5.53 10.27 -6.05
C ALA A 154 5.28 9.26 -7.19
N LEU A 155 5.68 8.00 -6.99
CA LEU A 155 5.45 6.93 -7.96
C LEU A 155 3.97 6.60 -8.14
N PHE A 156 3.13 6.76 -7.11
CA PHE A 156 1.67 6.66 -7.27
C PHE A 156 1.11 7.74 -8.19
N LEU A 157 1.66 8.97 -8.16
CA LEU A 157 1.24 10.03 -9.07
C LEU A 157 1.73 9.80 -10.50
N LEU A 158 2.93 9.23 -10.66
CA LEU A 158 3.58 9.02 -11.97
C LEU A 158 3.09 7.77 -12.70
N PHE A 159 2.78 6.68 -11.97
CA PHE A 159 2.40 5.38 -12.53
C PHE A 159 1.08 4.83 -11.95
N PRO A 160 0.01 5.63 -11.84
CA PRO A 160 -1.21 5.17 -11.17
C PRO A 160 -1.95 4.04 -11.90
N GLU A 161 -1.68 3.83 -13.19
CA GLU A 161 -2.19 2.71 -13.99
C GLU A 161 -1.60 1.35 -13.59
N ARG A 162 -0.44 1.34 -12.92
CA ARG A 162 0.23 0.10 -12.47
C ARG A 162 -0.05 -0.22 -11.01
N VAL A 163 -0.83 0.59 -10.31
CA VAL A 163 -1.05 0.46 -8.86
C VAL A 163 -2.50 0.13 -8.55
N ILE A 164 -2.69 -0.99 -7.86
CA ILE A 164 -3.95 -1.37 -7.25
C ILE A 164 -3.86 -1.32 -5.73
N THR A 165 -4.99 -1.15 -5.08
CA THR A 165 -5.02 -0.89 -3.65
C THR A 165 -6.30 -1.34 -2.96
N ILE A 166 -6.25 -1.32 -1.64
CA ILE A 166 -7.40 -1.20 -0.75
C ILE A 166 -7.21 0.07 0.08
N TRP A 167 -8.30 0.77 0.34
CA TRP A 167 -8.27 1.95 1.18
C TRP A 167 -9.28 1.80 2.32
N HIS A 168 -8.74 1.66 3.54
CA HIS A 168 -9.56 1.39 4.72
C HIS A 168 -10.39 2.61 5.15
N ARG A 169 -10.05 3.81 4.68
CA ARG A 169 -10.82 5.04 4.93
C ARG A 169 -11.60 5.52 3.71
N ASP A 170 -11.85 4.66 2.69
CA ASP A 170 -12.60 5.07 1.49
C ASP A 170 -14.03 5.53 1.84
N PRO A 171 -14.35 6.84 1.87
CA PRO A 171 -15.68 7.31 2.26
C PRO A 171 -16.82 6.78 1.36
N GLU A 172 -16.51 6.29 0.16
CA GLU A 172 -17.49 5.74 -0.78
C GLU A 172 -17.57 4.20 -0.72
N ALA A 173 -16.84 3.55 0.17
CA ALA A 173 -16.94 2.10 0.33
C ALA A 173 -18.35 1.75 0.84
N PRO A 174 -19.09 0.82 0.19
CA PRO A 174 -20.41 0.40 0.65
C PRO A 174 -20.41 -0.12 2.11
N SER A 175 -19.27 -0.65 2.55
CA SER A 175 -19.05 -1.08 3.94
C SER A 175 -19.13 0.05 4.97
N HIS A 176 -19.02 1.32 4.57
CA HIS A 176 -19.22 2.47 5.46
C HIS A 176 -20.69 2.73 5.78
N ALA A 177 -21.63 2.11 5.05
CA ALA A 177 -23.05 2.32 5.25
C ALA A 177 -23.41 2.12 6.74
N GLY A 178 -23.98 3.19 7.31
CA GLY A 178 -24.38 3.23 8.70
C GLY A 178 -23.28 3.59 9.69
N ILE A 179 -21.98 3.45 9.41
CA ILE A 179 -20.87 3.82 10.33
C ILE A 179 -20.67 5.35 10.34
N ARG A 180 -20.38 5.89 11.52
CA ARG A 180 -20.01 7.28 11.77
C ARG A 180 -18.65 7.27 12.50
N PRO A 181 -17.54 7.60 11.83
CA PRO A 181 -16.19 7.50 12.42
C PRO A 181 -15.98 8.22 13.76
N PHE A 182 -16.78 9.26 14.05
CA PHE A 182 -16.74 9.97 15.33
C PHE A 182 -17.37 9.18 16.49
N PHE A 183 -18.34 8.31 16.19
CA PHE A 183 -19.10 7.52 17.19
C PHE A 183 -18.72 6.04 17.20
N ASP A 184 -18.06 5.57 16.13
CA ASP A 184 -17.64 4.18 15.94
C ASP A 184 -16.11 4.06 16.03
N SER A 185 -15.59 2.83 16.15
CA SER A 185 -14.15 2.56 16.34
C SER A 185 -13.27 2.75 15.09
N GLY A 186 -13.73 3.52 14.10
CA GLY A 186 -13.04 3.77 12.84
C GLY A 186 -13.99 3.81 11.64
N TYR A 187 -13.42 3.90 10.43
CA TYR A 187 -14.18 3.97 9.16
C TYR A 187 -14.86 2.64 8.79
N LEU A 188 -14.29 1.52 9.24
CA LEU A 188 -14.77 0.17 8.95
C LEU A 188 -15.18 -0.61 10.22
N GLY A 189 -15.38 0.08 11.35
CA GLY A 189 -15.60 -0.51 12.67
C GLY A 189 -14.30 -0.77 13.42
N ALA A 190 -14.35 -1.64 14.42
CA ALA A 190 -13.21 -2.00 15.27
C ALA A 190 -12.24 -2.93 14.52
N CYS A 191 -11.34 -2.34 13.74
CA CYS A 191 -10.39 -3.04 12.86
C CYS A 191 -8.95 -3.13 13.38
N GLY A 192 -8.74 -2.96 14.69
CA GLY A 192 -7.40 -2.95 15.29
C GLY A 192 -6.54 -1.78 14.79
N ALA A 193 -5.24 -2.02 14.60
CA ALA A 193 -4.32 -1.02 14.07
C ALA A 193 -4.59 -0.77 12.58
N GLU A 194 -5.13 0.40 12.26
CA GLU A 194 -5.51 0.80 10.90
C GLU A 194 -4.37 0.68 9.87
N TRP A 195 -3.12 0.93 10.29
CA TRP A 195 -1.92 0.79 9.46
C TRP A 195 -1.70 -0.63 8.92
N TYR A 196 -2.19 -1.65 9.62
CA TYR A 196 -2.04 -3.07 9.26
C TYR A 196 -3.36 -3.72 8.82
N TYR A 197 -4.36 -2.92 8.48
CA TYR A 197 -5.67 -3.41 8.02
C TYR A 197 -5.58 -4.40 6.84
N TYR A 198 -4.55 -4.29 6.00
CA TYR A 198 -4.30 -5.22 4.90
C TYR A 198 -4.14 -6.67 5.37
N GLN A 199 -3.64 -6.90 6.58
CA GLN A 199 -3.52 -8.25 7.13
C GLN A 199 -4.90 -8.88 7.31
N PHE A 200 -5.84 -8.15 7.91
CA PHE A 200 -7.24 -8.58 7.99
C PHE A 200 -7.87 -8.74 6.61
N TRP A 201 -7.68 -7.79 5.71
CA TRP A 201 -8.30 -7.84 4.38
C TRP A 201 -7.86 -9.07 3.57
N LEU A 202 -6.57 -9.43 3.64
CA LEU A 202 -5.98 -10.59 2.98
C LEU A 202 -6.18 -11.90 3.74
N SER A 203 -6.78 -11.87 4.92
CA SER A 203 -7.04 -13.07 5.71
C SER A 203 -8.26 -13.84 5.25
N GLY A 204 -8.21 -15.15 5.47
CA GLY A 204 -9.36 -16.02 5.29
C GLY A 204 -10.53 -15.70 6.20
N ARG A 205 -11.71 -16.21 5.83
CA ARG A 205 -12.96 -15.89 6.55
C ARG A 205 -12.86 -16.21 8.04
N ASN A 206 -12.39 -17.39 8.40
CA ASN A 206 -12.31 -17.83 9.80
C ASN A 206 -11.36 -16.94 10.62
N VAL A 207 -10.16 -16.67 10.09
CA VAL A 207 -9.19 -15.76 10.71
C VAL A 207 -9.77 -14.35 10.89
N ARG A 208 -10.55 -13.86 9.93
CA ARG A 208 -11.24 -12.56 10.06
C ARG A 208 -12.30 -12.55 11.14
N GLU A 209 -13.07 -13.63 11.32
CA GLU A 209 -14.03 -13.71 12.43
C GLU A 209 -13.30 -13.72 13.79
N GLU A 210 -12.21 -14.49 13.92
CA GLU A 210 -11.39 -14.52 15.14
C GLU A 210 -10.81 -13.13 15.46
N LEU A 211 -10.27 -12.42 14.46
CA LEU A 211 -9.76 -11.05 14.65
C LEU A 211 -10.86 -10.08 15.06
N ARG A 212 -12.07 -10.19 14.48
CA ARG A 212 -13.22 -9.38 14.90
C ARG A 212 -13.56 -9.60 16.36
N ASP A 213 -13.58 -10.85 16.82
CA ASP A 213 -13.85 -11.14 18.23
C ASP A 213 -12.75 -10.58 19.15
N ILE A 214 -11.47 -10.73 18.77
CA ILE A 214 -10.35 -10.13 19.50
C ILE A 214 -10.53 -8.61 19.63
N TRP A 215 -10.86 -7.92 18.54
CA TRP A 215 -10.98 -6.46 18.55
C TRP A 215 -12.25 -5.97 19.25
N LEU A 216 -13.38 -6.63 19.04
CA LEU A 216 -14.63 -6.28 19.72
C LEU A 216 -14.52 -6.42 21.24
N ASN A 217 -13.81 -7.45 21.73
CA ASN A 217 -13.57 -7.63 23.15
C ASN A 217 -12.67 -6.53 23.77
N ARG A 218 -11.97 -5.74 22.96
CA ARG A 218 -11.19 -4.58 23.41
C ARG A 218 -12.00 -3.27 23.42
N THR A 219 -13.19 -3.26 22.84
CA THR A 219 -14.02 -2.04 22.78
C THR A 219 -14.76 -1.82 24.11
N SER A 220 -14.94 -0.56 24.51
CA SER A 220 -15.73 -0.19 25.70
C SER A 220 -17.21 -0.60 25.61
N TRP A 221 -17.69 -0.93 24.41
CA TRP A 221 -19.06 -1.30 24.10
C TRP A 221 -19.29 -2.80 24.02
N ALA A 222 -18.31 -3.63 24.39
CA ALA A 222 -18.34 -5.09 24.24
C ALA A 222 -19.59 -5.76 24.82
N ASN A 223 -20.21 -5.16 25.84
CA ASN A 223 -21.39 -5.69 26.53
C ASN A 223 -22.73 -5.40 25.82
N TRP A 224 -22.77 -4.51 24.83
CA TRP A 224 -24.02 -4.12 24.15
C TRP A 224 -24.10 -4.82 22.80
N HIS A 225 -24.94 -5.85 22.70
CA HIS A 225 -25.03 -6.73 21.53
C HIS A 225 -25.23 -5.96 20.20
N TRP A 226 -26.14 -4.98 20.18
CA TRP A 226 -26.40 -4.19 18.96
C TRP A 226 -25.21 -3.33 18.53
N TRP A 227 -24.46 -2.77 19.49
CA TRP A 227 -23.22 -2.04 19.21
C TRP A 227 -22.15 -2.98 18.70
N ARG A 228 -22.03 -4.17 19.30
CA ARG A 228 -21.03 -5.17 18.92
C ARG A 228 -21.18 -5.60 17.45
N GLU A 229 -22.40 -5.85 16.99
CA GLU A 229 -22.67 -6.17 15.58
C GLU A 229 -22.33 -5.00 14.65
N ARG A 230 -22.67 -3.78 15.06
CA ARG A 230 -22.38 -2.57 14.29
C ARG A 230 -20.88 -2.32 14.14
N GLN A 231 -20.10 -2.55 15.20
CA GLN A 231 -18.66 -2.32 15.28
C GLN A 231 -17.81 -3.41 14.61
N LYS A 232 -18.39 -4.52 14.13
CA LYS A 232 -17.59 -5.57 13.47
C LYS A 232 -16.76 -5.00 12.32
N CYS A 233 -15.46 -5.29 12.32
CA CYS A 233 -14.57 -4.85 11.25
C CYS A 233 -15.05 -5.33 9.88
N ARG A 234 -15.13 -4.42 8.92
CA ARG A 234 -15.70 -4.66 7.58
C ARG A 234 -14.62 -4.73 6.50
N LEU A 235 -14.91 -5.44 5.42
CA LEU A 235 -14.07 -5.41 4.22
C LEU A 235 -14.35 -4.14 3.41
N THR A 236 -13.29 -3.46 2.98
CA THR A 236 -13.36 -2.49 1.87
C THR A 236 -13.20 -3.20 0.52
N ARG A 237 -13.32 -2.44 -0.57
CA ARG A 237 -13.18 -2.91 -1.95
C ARG A 237 -11.76 -2.74 -2.50
N VAL A 238 -11.47 -3.46 -3.59
CA VAL A 238 -10.30 -3.22 -4.43
C VAL A 238 -10.52 -1.94 -5.23
N LEU A 239 -9.47 -1.14 -5.39
CA LEU A 239 -9.48 0.15 -6.07
C LEU A 239 -8.25 0.25 -6.98
N GLY A 240 -8.40 0.93 -8.12
CA GLY A 240 -7.27 1.35 -8.95
C GLY A 240 -6.79 2.74 -8.50
N MET A 241 -5.46 2.93 -8.42
CA MET A 241 -4.89 4.21 -7.98
C MET A 241 -5.31 5.37 -8.90
N LYS A 242 -5.34 5.15 -10.22
CA LYS A 242 -5.73 6.18 -11.20
C LYS A 242 -7.12 6.75 -10.95
N GLU A 243 -8.09 5.88 -10.67
CA GLU A 243 -9.46 6.33 -10.38
C GLU A 243 -9.54 7.06 -9.03
N LEU A 244 -8.80 6.58 -8.01
CA LEU A 244 -8.72 7.28 -6.73
C LEU A 244 -8.12 8.68 -6.85
N LEU A 245 -7.05 8.84 -7.65
CA LEU A 245 -6.45 10.14 -7.88
C LEU A 245 -7.37 11.06 -8.69
N ARG A 246 -8.09 10.55 -9.71
CA ARG A 246 -9.13 11.33 -10.41
C ARG A 246 -10.27 11.74 -9.50
N ARG A 247 -10.69 10.87 -8.58
CA ARG A 247 -11.67 11.25 -7.57
C ARG A 247 -11.16 12.36 -6.65
N ARG A 248 -9.87 12.32 -6.30
CA ARG A 248 -9.23 13.30 -5.42
C ARG A 248 -8.95 14.65 -6.10
N PHE A 249 -8.57 14.62 -7.37
CA PHE A 249 -8.01 15.77 -8.11
C PHE A 249 -8.92 16.31 -9.22
N GLU A 250 -10.11 15.73 -9.40
CA GLU A 250 -11.06 15.93 -10.51
C GLU A 250 -10.90 14.90 -11.64
N ARG A 251 -12.03 14.57 -12.29
CA ARG A 251 -12.10 13.48 -13.30
C ARG A 251 -11.17 13.67 -14.49
N SER A 252 -10.87 14.93 -14.84
CA SER A 252 -9.98 15.31 -15.94
C SER A 252 -8.49 15.24 -15.58
N TRP A 253 -8.15 14.94 -14.33
CA TRP A 253 -6.75 14.82 -13.93
C TRP A 253 -6.05 13.71 -14.72
N VAL A 254 -4.85 14.02 -15.17
CA VAL A 254 -3.94 13.12 -15.87
C VAL A 254 -2.62 13.03 -15.09
N PRO A 255 -1.96 11.86 -15.09
CA PRO A 255 -0.65 11.71 -14.48
C PRO A 255 0.36 12.74 -15.04
N PRO A 256 1.29 13.23 -14.21
CA PRO A 256 2.35 14.13 -14.68
C PRO A 256 3.19 13.48 -15.77
N HIS A 257 3.80 14.32 -16.62
CA HIS A 257 4.77 13.86 -17.60
C HIS A 257 5.98 13.22 -16.91
N ARG A 258 6.50 12.15 -17.51
CA ARG A 258 7.62 11.35 -17.00
C ARG A 258 8.82 11.53 -17.92
N THR A 259 9.95 12.00 -17.40
CA THR A 259 11.20 12.16 -18.15
C THR A 259 12.24 11.12 -17.74
N VAL A 260 12.11 10.52 -16.56
CA VAL A 260 13.04 9.49 -16.10
C VAL A 260 12.80 8.19 -16.85
N LEU A 261 13.79 7.77 -17.64
CA LEU A 261 13.79 6.48 -18.30
C LEU A 261 14.11 5.39 -17.26
N ALA A 262 13.08 4.83 -16.63
CA ALA A 262 13.23 3.53 -16.00
C ALA A 262 13.57 2.54 -17.12
N SER A 263 14.75 1.91 -17.07
CA SER A 263 15.21 1.02 -18.13
C SER A 263 14.16 -0.08 -18.39
N ASN A 264 13.41 0.09 -19.49
CA ASN A 264 12.50 -0.94 -19.99
C ASN A 264 13.38 -2.12 -20.37
N SER A 265 13.41 -3.16 -19.54
CA SER A 265 13.83 -4.48 -20.00
C SER A 265 12.69 -5.06 -20.83
N LEU A 266 12.56 -4.56 -22.05
CA LEU A 266 11.97 -5.31 -23.15
C LEU A 266 13.15 -5.85 -23.96
N HIS A 267 13.26 -7.19 -23.97
CA HIS A 267 14.18 -8.04 -24.72
C HIS A 267 15.62 -8.19 -24.19
N GLY A 268 15.80 -9.29 -23.45
CA GLY A 268 17.04 -10.05 -23.31
C GLY A 268 16.68 -11.51 -23.19
#